data_AF-A0A431I5D8-F1
#
_entry.id   AF-A0A431I5D8-F1
#
_cell.length_a   1.000
_cell.length_b   1.000
_cell.length_c   1.000
_cell.angle_alpha   90.00
_cell.angle_beta   90.00
_cell.angle_gamma   90.00
#
_symmetry.space_group_name_H-M   'P 1'
#
loop_
_entity.id
_entity.type
_entity.pdbx_description
1 polymer ?
#
loop_
_entity_poly.entity_id
_entity_poly.type
_entity_poly.pdbx_seq_one_letter_code
_entity_poly.pdbx_strand_id
1 'polypeptide(L)'
;MTKKSNPTITDIAEAIGFQLTALTIYFLESNIVGIPKRYDNAKNLPLNKYGSSKFCKFKVSGVDLNHGGIYVFVVNGEVKYVGKTNQTLEKRFSANGYGSISPRNCFKGGQSTNCKLNAQMNNWYNNKDKIEIYITTDKLSETQINTLEDSLLATFNFALNTQNN
;
A
#
# COMPACT_ATOMS: atom_id res chain seq x y z
N MET A 1 5.52 -19.63 17.37
CA MET A 1 5.43 -20.24 16.02
C MET A 1 6.16 -19.35 15.03
N THR A 2 6.96 -19.90 14.13
CA THR A 2 7.61 -19.14 13.05
C THR A 2 6.60 -18.78 11.98
N LYS A 3 6.50 -17.49 11.60
CA LYS A 3 5.60 -17.04 10.52
C LYS A 3 6.00 -17.66 9.19
N LYS A 4 5.02 -18.00 8.35
CA LYS A 4 5.25 -18.45 6.98
C LYS A 4 5.82 -17.30 6.13
N SER A 5 6.83 -17.57 5.32
CA SER A 5 7.45 -16.56 4.44
C SER A 5 7.01 -16.77 2.99
N ASN A 6 7.06 -15.70 2.20
CA ASN A 6 6.74 -15.68 0.76
C ASN A 6 5.37 -16.29 0.40
N PRO A 7 4.26 -15.87 1.04
CA PRO A 7 2.95 -16.34 0.64
C PRO A 7 2.61 -15.93 -0.80
N THR A 8 1.92 -16.81 -1.50
CA THR A 8 1.26 -16.53 -2.77
C THR A 8 -0.07 -15.82 -2.53
N ILE A 9 -0.69 -15.30 -3.59
CA ILE A 9 -2.03 -14.72 -3.47
C ILE A 9 -3.08 -15.77 -3.08
N THR A 10 -2.89 -17.04 -3.47
CA THR A 10 -3.78 -18.15 -3.11
C THR A 10 -3.73 -18.42 -1.60
N ASP A 11 -2.54 -18.42 -0.99
CA ASP A 11 -2.39 -18.56 0.46
C ASP A 11 -3.16 -17.46 1.22
N ILE A 12 -3.13 -16.23 0.67
CA ILE A 12 -3.84 -15.09 1.27
C ILE A 12 -5.35 -15.21 1.06
N ALA A 13 -5.81 -15.63 -0.11
CA ALA A 13 -7.23 -15.85 -0.37
C ALA A 13 -7.82 -16.93 0.55
N GLU A 14 -7.11 -18.06 0.73
CA GLU A 14 -7.49 -19.13 1.65
C GLU A 14 -7.55 -18.65 3.10
N ALA A 15 -6.54 -17.87 3.54
CA ALA A 15 -6.50 -17.35 4.91
C ALA A 15 -7.58 -16.29 5.19
N ILE A 16 -7.94 -15.50 4.18
CA ILE A 16 -8.99 -14.47 4.29
C ILE A 16 -10.38 -15.12 4.28
N GLY A 17 -10.58 -16.17 3.48
CA GLY A 17 -11.90 -16.81 3.32
C GLY A 17 -12.90 -15.96 2.51
N PHE A 18 -12.43 -14.92 1.83
CA PHE A 18 -13.22 -14.03 0.96
C PHE A 18 -12.56 -13.92 -0.41
N GLN A 19 -13.35 -13.51 -1.41
CA GLN A 19 -12.84 -13.34 -2.75
C GLN A 19 -11.88 -12.15 -2.83
N LEU A 20 -10.73 -12.37 -3.47
CA LEU A 20 -9.79 -11.32 -3.83
C LEU A 20 -9.88 -11.02 -5.33
N THR A 21 -10.05 -9.74 -5.66
CA THR A 21 -10.14 -9.28 -7.05
C THR A 21 -8.94 -8.40 -7.39
N ALA A 22 -8.29 -8.70 -8.52
CA ALA A 22 -7.20 -7.89 -9.05
C ALA A 22 -7.72 -6.57 -9.62
N LEU A 23 -7.00 -5.48 -9.33
CA LEU A 23 -7.25 -4.16 -9.89
C LEU A 23 -6.40 -3.93 -11.14
N THR A 24 -6.90 -3.08 -12.05
CA THR A 24 -6.09 -2.51 -13.13
C THR A 24 -5.36 -1.29 -12.62
N ILE A 25 -4.05 -1.19 -12.87
CA ILE A 25 -3.18 -0.09 -12.41
C ILE A 25 -2.78 0.79 -13.59
N TYR A 26 -2.94 2.11 -13.45
CA TYR A 26 -2.53 3.09 -14.44
C TYR A 26 -1.48 4.02 -13.85
N PHE A 27 -0.25 3.96 -14.34
CA PHE A 27 0.80 4.92 -13.98
C PHE A 27 0.63 6.19 -14.82
N LEU A 28 0.49 7.33 -14.14
CA LEU A 28 0.32 8.64 -14.76
C LEU A 28 1.66 9.39 -14.86
N GLU A 29 2.54 9.20 -13.87
CA GLU A 29 3.83 9.86 -13.79
C GLU A 29 4.77 9.02 -12.93
N SER A 30 6.07 9.00 -13.23
CA SER A 30 7.09 8.28 -12.47
C SER A 30 8.36 9.13 -12.33
N ASN A 31 9.26 8.74 -11.42
CA ASN A 31 10.49 9.46 -11.11
C ASN A 31 10.29 10.91 -10.62
N ILE A 32 9.16 11.16 -9.95
CA ILE A 32 8.85 12.48 -9.39
C ILE A 32 9.80 12.75 -8.24
N VAL A 33 10.53 13.86 -8.32
CA VAL A 33 11.46 14.34 -7.30
C VAL A 33 10.98 15.66 -6.69
N GLY A 34 11.55 16.04 -5.55
CA GLY A 34 11.32 17.36 -4.96
C GLY A 34 9.94 17.57 -4.33
N ILE A 35 9.13 16.52 -4.16
CA ILE A 35 7.82 16.60 -3.49
C ILE A 35 7.88 17.33 -2.13
N PRO A 36 8.87 17.07 -1.23
CA PRO A 36 8.93 17.75 0.05
C PRO A 36 9.07 19.28 -0.03
N LYS A 37 9.70 19.80 -1.11
CA LYS A 37 9.93 21.24 -1.32
C LYS A 37 8.63 22.02 -1.52
N ARG A 38 7.52 21.32 -1.77
CA ARG A 38 6.18 21.91 -1.95
C ARG A 38 5.43 22.10 -0.62
N TYR A 39 6.00 21.67 0.51
CA TYR A 39 5.42 21.85 1.82
C TYR A 39 6.02 23.09 2.51
N ASP A 40 5.18 23.97 3.04
CA ASP A 40 5.64 25.00 3.96
C ASP A 40 5.96 24.38 5.33
N ASN A 41 7.24 24.07 5.53
CA ASN A 41 7.74 23.40 6.73
C ASN A 41 8.16 24.42 7.81
N ALA A 42 7.24 25.29 8.23
CA ALA A 42 7.50 26.33 9.23
C ALA A 42 8.11 25.80 10.55
N LYS A 43 7.88 24.52 10.88
CA LYS A 43 8.40 23.85 12.07
C LYS A 43 9.77 23.19 11.88
N ASN A 44 10.41 23.35 10.71
CA ASN A 44 11.69 22.72 10.36
C ASN A 44 11.75 21.22 10.68
N LEU A 45 10.64 20.51 10.44
CA LEU A 45 10.58 19.07 10.68
C LEU A 45 11.59 18.36 9.77
N PRO A 46 12.33 17.36 10.26
CA PRO A 46 13.18 16.54 9.41
C PRO A 46 12.32 15.61 8.53
N LEU A 47 12.90 15.18 7.40
CA LEU A 47 12.28 14.15 6.56
C LEU A 47 12.16 12.82 7.32
N ASN A 48 11.14 12.04 6.98
CA ASN A 48 11.11 10.64 7.37
C ASN A 48 11.99 9.79 6.43
N LYS A 49 12.17 8.50 6.77
CA LYS A 49 13.05 7.54 6.06
C LYS A 49 12.83 7.49 4.54
N TYR A 50 11.60 7.75 4.08
CA TYR A 50 11.22 7.68 2.67
C TYR A 50 10.93 9.06 2.07
N GLY A 51 11.11 10.14 2.83
CA GLY A 51 10.70 11.49 2.45
C GLY A 51 11.48 12.05 1.25
N SER A 52 12.72 11.60 1.03
CA SER A 52 13.58 11.99 -0.09
C SER A 52 13.52 11.05 -1.30
N SER A 53 12.68 10.04 -1.28
CA SER A 53 12.54 9.06 -2.37
C SER A 53 12.04 9.68 -3.67
N LYS A 54 12.23 8.96 -4.78
CA LYS A 54 11.48 9.18 -6.00
C LYS A 54 10.08 8.58 -5.86
N PHE A 55 9.09 9.30 -6.34
CA PHE A 55 7.68 8.93 -6.23
C PHE A 55 7.04 8.77 -7.60
N CYS A 56 5.84 8.20 -7.63
CA CYS A 56 5.01 8.09 -8.81
C CYS A 56 3.60 8.63 -8.54
N LYS A 57 2.83 8.83 -9.62
CA LYS A 57 1.38 8.97 -9.56
C LYS A 57 0.75 7.78 -10.26
N PHE A 58 -0.20 7.13 -9.61
CA PHE A 58 -0.97 6.05 -10.21
C PHE A 58 -2.44 6.11 -9.79
N LYS A 59 -3.28 5.43 -10.58
CA LYS A 59 -4.69 5.19 -10.29
C LYS A 59 -4.97 3.69 -10.38
N VAL A 60 -6.07 3.27 -9.76
CA VAL A 60 -6.59 1.90 -9.86
C VAL A 60 -8.05 1.92 -10.29
N SER A 61 -8.48 0.88 -11.02
CA SER A 61 -9.89 0.66 -11.38
C SER A 61 -10.19 -0.83 -11.52
N GLY A 62 -11.44 -1.17 -11.81
CA GLY A 62 -11.87 -2.52 -12.21
C GLY A 62 -13.13 -3.01 -11.48
N VAL A 63 -13.37 -2.50 -10.28
CA VAL A 63 -14.52 -2.84 -9.43
C VAL A 63 -14.89 -1.65 -8.54
N ASP A 64 -15.98 -1.77 -7.77
CA ASP A 64 -16.33 -0.80 -6.73
C ASP A 64 -15.22 -0.73 -5.66
N LEU A 65 -14.86 0.49 -5.28
CA LEU A 65 -13.83 0.81 -4.29
C LEU A 65 -14.37 1.63 -3.12
N ASN A 66 -15.68 1.91 -3.10
CA ASN A 66 -16.34 2.77 -2.12
C ASN A 66 -16.73 1.99 -0.83
N HIS A 67 -15.81 1.18 -0.34
CA HIS A 67 -15.96 0.42 0.90
C HIS A 67 -14.61 0.13 1.55
N GLY A 68 -14.63 -0.22 2.83
CA GLY A 68 -13.46 -0.67 3.58
C GLY A 68 -13.08 -2.10 3.23
N GLY A 69 -11.84 -2.48 3.50
CA GLY A 69 -11.39 -3.84 3.19
C GLY A 69 -9.90 -4.07 3.38
N ILE A 70 -9.48 -5.26 2.96
CA ILE A 70 -8.08 -5.68 2.89
C ILE A 70 -7.59 -5.47 1.45
N TYR A 71 -6.33 -5.06 1.32
CA TYR A 71 -5.64 -4.98 0.05
C TYR A 71 -4.25 -5.58 0.12
N VAL A 72 -3.80 -6.14 -1.00
CA VAL A 72 -2.59 -6.96 -1.11
C VAL A 72 -1.78 -6.50 -2.31
N PHE A 73 -0.50 -6.19 -2.10
CA PHE A 73 0.44 -5.89 -3.19
C PHE A 73 1.22 -7.16 -3.52
N VAL A 74 1.18 -7.55 -4.78
CA VAL A 74 1.89 -8.70 -5.34
C VAL A 74 2.86 -8.21 -6.39
N VAL A 75 4.10 -8.66 -6.32
CA VAL A 75 5.15 -8.28 -7.27
C VAL A 75 5.90 -9.51 -7.71
N ASN A 76 5.95 -9.74 -9.02
CA ASN A 76 6.54 -10.93 -9.64
C ASN A 76 6.01 -12.23 -9.02
N GLY A 77 4.70 -12.27 -8.72
CA GLY A 77 4.01 -13.43 -8.13
C GLY A 77 4.13 -13.58 -6.61
N GLU A 78 4.92 -12.73 -5.93
CA GLU A 78 5.10 -12.79 -4.48
C GLU A 78 4.34 -11.68 -3.75
N VAL A 79 3.63 -12.03 -2.68
CA VAL A 79 2.96 -11.03 -1.84
C VAL A 79 3.99 -10.23 -1.03
N LYS A 80 4.07 -8.93 -1.29
CA LYS A 80 5.02 -8.02 -0.64
C LYS A 80 4.43 -7.25 0.53
N TYR A 81 3.13 -6.98 0.49
CA TYR A 81 2.43 -6.18 1.49
C TYR A 81 0.96 -6.56 1.60
N VAL A 82 0.45 -6.55 2.83
CA VAL A 82 -0.99 -6.56 3.14
C VAL A 82 -1.31 -5.33 3.97
N GLY A 83 -2.45 -4.68 3.71
CA GLY A 83 -2.94 -3.64 4.61
C GLY A 83 -4.44 -3.54 4.61
N LYS A 84 -4.96 -2.74 5.53
CA LYS A 84 -6.40 -2.48 5.66
C LYS A 84 -6.81 -1.03 5.51
N THR A 85 -8.11 -0.81 5.32
CA THR A 85 -8.76 0.49 5.49
C THR A 85 -10.20 0.31 5.96
N ASN A 86 -10.61 1.05 6.99
CA ASN A 86 -12.01 1.11 7.46
C ASN A 86 -12.80 2.25 6.78
N GLN A 87 -12.12 3.08 5.98
CA GLN A 87 -12.76 4.09 5.13
C GLN A 87 -13.10 3.47 3.78
N THR A 88 -12.54 4.00 2.68
CA THR A 88 -12.73 3.42 1.35
C THR A 88 -11.40 3.02 0.73
N LEU A 89 -11.39 1.94 -0.04
CA LEU A 89 -10.25 1.55 -0.87
C LEU A 89 -9.94 2.63 -1.90
N GLU A 90 -10.96 3.31 -2.42
CA GLU A 90 -10.79 4.46 -3.32
C GLU A 90 -9.89 5.52 -2.67
N LYS A 91 -10.21 5.93 -1.43
CA LYS A 91 -9.44 6.95 -0.72
C LYS A 91 -8.02 6.47 -0.40
N ARG A 92 -7.84 5.17 -0.10
CA ARG A 92 -6.52 4.54 0.12
C ARG A 92 -5.63 4.58 -1.11
N PHE A 93 -6.18 4.42 -2.32
CA PHE A 93 -5.42 4.50 -3.57
C PHE A 93 -5.50 5.87 -4.26
N SER A 94 -6.18 6.83 -3.66
CA SER A 94 -6.26 8.22 -4.14
C SER A 94 -4.99 9.04 -3.89
N ALA A 95 -5.04 10.32 -4.28
CA ALA A 95 -4.00 11.31 -3.98
C ALA A 95 -3.80 11.60 -2.48
N ASN A 96 -4.77 11.24 -1.62
CA ASN A 96 -4.64 11.32 -0.17
C ASN A 96 -4.05 10.04 0.46
N GLY A 97 -3.81 9.02 -0.35
CA GLY A 97 -3.29 7.71 0.06
C GLY A 97 -1.99 7.36 -0.66
N TYR A 98 -1.99 6.23 -1.36
CA TYR A 98 -0.81 5.71 -2.06
C TYR A 98 -0.68 6.21 -3.50
N GLY A 99 -1.77 6.62 -4.14
CA GLY A 99 -1.77 7.00 -5.56
C GLY A 99 -0.98 8.27 -5.88
N SER A 100 -0.74 9.14 -4.90
CA SER A 100 0.16 10.28 -4.98
C SER A 100 0.61 10.69 -3.58
N ILE A 101 1.79 11.30 -3.45
CA ILE A 101 2.32 11.73 -2.16
C ILE A 101 2.03 13.20 -1.91
N SER A 102 1.30 13.46 -0.82
CA SER A 102 1.21 14.81 -0.24
C SER A 102 2.56 15.21 0.35
N PRO A 103 3.07 16.43 0.08
CA PRO A 103 4.34 16.92 0.61
C PRO A 103 4.50 16.77 2.13
N ARG A 104 3.42 16.98 2.90
CA ARG A 104 3.42 16.82 4.36
C ARG A 104 3.78 15.38 4.79
N ASN A 105 3.44 14.37 4.00
CA ASN A 105 3.73 12.98 4.35
C ASN A 105 5.23 12.67 4.34
N CYS A 106 6.06 13.47 3.67
CA CYS A 106 7.51 13.27 3.60
C CYS A 106 8.25 13.61 4.89
N PHE A 107 7.62 14.31 5.84
CA PHE A 107 8.24 14.78 7.08
C PHE A 107 7.91 13.88 8.29
N LYS A 108 8.66 14.00 9.39
CA LYS A 108 8.34 13.34 10.66
C LYS A 108 6.95 13.79 11.16
N GLY A 109 6.19 12.84 11.72
CA GLY A 109 4.78 13.04 12.05
C GLY A 109 3.83 13.03 10.83
N GLY A 110 4.35 12.77 9.62
CA GLY A 110 3.60 12.45 8.42
C GLY A 110 3.29 10.95 8.27
N GLN A 111 2.53 10.61 7.24
CA GLN A 111 2.20 9.21 6.94
C GLN A 111 3.34 8.55 6.13
N SER A 112 4.38 8.11 6.83
CA SER A 112 5.58 7.50 6.21
C SER A 112 5.27 6.24 5.40
N THR A 113 4.24 5.48 5.77
CA THR A 113 3.76 4.31 5.00
C THR A 113 3.32 4.70 3.59
N ASN A 114 2.69 5.87 3.42
CA ASN A 114 2.30 6.33 2.09
C ASN A 114 3.55 6.55 1.24
N CYS A 115 4.55 7.25 1.78
CA CYS A 115 5.83 7.45 1.10
C CYS A 115 6.53 6.12 0.80
N LYS A 116 6.55 5.17 1.75
CA LYS A 116 7.14 3.84 1.56
C LYS A 116 6.51 3.12 0.38
N LEU A 117 5.19 2.95 0.37
CA LEU A 117 4.52 2.16 -0.67
C LEU A 117 4.55 2.85 -2.03
N ASN A 118 4.36 4.17 -2.10
CA ASN A 118 4.46 4.87 -3.37
C ASN A 118 5.88 4.85 -3.95
N ALA A 119 6.91 4.99 -3.11
CA ALA A 119 8.30 4.86 -3.56
C ALA A 119 8.59 3.44 -4.09
N GLN A 120 8.07 2.39 -3.44
CA GLN A 120 8.18 1.02 -3.94
C GLN A 120 7.45 0.83 -5.28
N MET A 121 6.21 1.35 -5.40
CA MET A 121 5.48 1.36 -6.67
C MET A 121 6.26 2.05 -7.79
N ASN A 122 6.92 3.18 -7.49
CA ASN A 122 7.80 3.84 -8.45
C ASN A 122 8.97 2.92 -8.86
N ASN A 123 9.63 2.29 -7.91
CA ASN A 123 10.77 1.42 -8.20
C ASN A 123 10.36 0.21 -9.06
N TRP A 124 9.32 -0.51 -8.66
CA TRP A 124 8.81 -1.67 -9.40
C TRP A 124 8.40 -1.32 -10.83
N TYR A 125 7.73 -0.18 -11.01
CA TYR A 125 7.32 0.28 -12.34
C TYR A 125 8.52 0.61 -13.23
N ASN A 126 9.55 1.24 -12.68
CA ASN A 126 10.77 1.57 -13.43
C ASN A 126 11.60 0.32 -13.77
N ASN A 127 11.59 -0.68 -12.88
CA ASN A 127 12.25 -1.96 -13.08
C ASN A 127 11.50 -2.90 -14.03
N LYS A 128 10.31 -2.53 -14.49
CA LYS A 128 9.43 -3.38 -15.32
C LYS A 128 8.98 -4.66 -14.61
N ASP A 129 8.90 -4.62 -13.28
CA ASP A 129 8.33 -5.71 -12.49
C ASP A 129 6.84 -5.87 -12.81
N LYS A 130 6.33 -7.10 -12.72
CA LYS A 130 4.89 -7.37 -12.79
C LYS A 130 4.27 -6.98 -11.45
N ILE A 131 3.44 -5.94 -11.45
CA ILE A 131 2.77 -5.40 -10.25
C ILE A 131 1.29 -5.70 -10.31
N GLU A 132 0.76 -6.29 -9.25
CA GLU A 132 -0.66 -6.59 -9.09
C GLU A 132 -1.13 -6.07 -7.71
N ILE A 133 -2.35 -5.53 -7.66
CA ILE A 133 -3.01 -5.16 -6.41
C ILE A 133 -4.32 -5.94 -6.35
N TYR A 134 -4.52 -6.68 -5.28
CA TYR A 134 -5.76 -7.40 -5.00
C TYR A 134 -6.50 -6.74 -3.85
N ILE A 135 -7.83 -6.78 -3.89
CA ILE A 135 -8.69 -6.30 -2.81
C ILE A 135 -9.78 -7.31 -2.48
N THR A 136 -10.26 -7.29 -1.24
CA THR A 136 -11.58 -7.87 -0.90
C THR A 136 -12.65 -7.03 -1.57
N THR A 137 -13.65 -7.65 -2.20
CA THR A 137 -14.82 -6.96 -2.79
C THR A 137 -16.07 -7.05 -1.93
N ASP A 138 -16.10 -7.99 -0.98
CA ASP A 138 -17.18 -8.11 -0.03
C ASP A 138 -17.19 -6.94 0.95
N LYS A 139 -18.38 -6.48 1.34
CA LYS A 139 -18.52 -5.46 2.39
C LYS A 139 -18.24 -6.09 3.75
N LEU A 140 -17.04 -5.86 4.25
CA LEU A 140 -16.60 -6.32 5.56
C LEU A 140 -16.92 -5.27 6.64
N SER A 141 -17.34 -5.72 7.81
CA SER A 141 -17.40 -4.86 9.00
C SER A 141 -15.99 -4.46 9.45
N GLU A 142 -15.88 -3.35 10.17
CA GLU A 142 -14.59 -2.89 10.73
C GLU A 142 -13.92 -3.96 11.61
N THR A 143 -14.69 -4.70 12.41
CA THR A 143 -14.18 -5.81 13.22
C THR A 143 -13.57 -6.89 12.33
N GLN A 144 -14.28 -7.32 11.27
CA GLN A 144 -13.74 -8.31 10.32
C GLN A 144 -12.46 -7.81 9.66
N ILE A 145 -12.43 -6.57 9.20
CA ILE A 145 -11.25 -5.97 8.56
C ILE A 145 -10.05 -5.98 9.52
N ASN A 146 -10.27 -5.58 10.78
CA ASN A 146 -9.20 -5.57 11.78
C ASN A 146 -8.71 -6.98 12.10
N THR A 147 -9.62 -7.92 12.39
CA THR A 147 -9.27 -9.31 12.72
C THR A 147 -8.55 -10.02 11.57
N LEU A 148 -8.94 -9.76 10.32
CA LEU A 148 -8.29 -10.35 9.15
C LEU A 148 -6.86 -9.84 8.99
N GLU A 149 -6.63 -8.53 9.08
CA GLU A 149 -5.27 -7.99 8.99
C GLU A 149 -4.38 -8.56 10.10
N ASP A 150 -4.86 -8.56 11.36
CA ASP A 150 -4.11 -9.08 12.50
C ASP A 150 -3.77 -10.58 12.31
N SER A 151 -4.72 -11.38 11.82
CA SER A 151 -4.51 -12.80 11.54
C SER A 151 -3.48 -13.01 10.44
N LEU A 152 -3.58 -12.28 9.33
CA LEU A 152 -2.61 -12.36 8.23
C LEU A 152 -1.21 -11.98 8.70
N LEU A 153 -1.09 -10.91 9.49
CA LEU A 153 0.19 -10.47 10.05
C LEU A 153 0.71 -11.43 11.11
N ALA A 154 -0.13 -12.18 11.82
CA ALA A 154 0.29 -13.21 12.76
C ALA A 154 0.79 -14.48 12.04
N THR A 155 0.17 -14.83 10.91
CA THR A 155 0.48 -16.06 10.16
C THR A 155 1.66 -15.90 9.20
N PHE A 156 1.77 -14.76 8.53
CA PHE A 156 2.70 -14.54 7.43
C PHE A 156 3.69 -13.41 7.69
N ASN A 157 4.87 -13.53 7.10
CA ASN A 157 5.86 -12.47 7.05
C ASN A 157 5.85 -11.80 5.66
N PHE A 158 5.54 -10.51 5.62
CA PHE A 158 5.55 -9.72 4.39
C PHE A 158 6.69 -8.71 4.42
N ALA A 159 7.48 -8.68 3.35
CA ALA A 159 8.70 -7.87 3.25
C ALA A 159 8.45 -6.37 3.54
N LEU A 160 7.26 -5.84 3.25
CA LEU A 160 6.93 -4.44 3.46
C LEU A 160 6.06 -4.18 4.70
N ASN A 161 5.56 -5.19 5.41
CA ASN A 161 4.86 -4.98 6.69
C ASN A 161 5.81 -4.93 7.89
N THR A 162 7.05 -5.39 7.74
CA THR A 162 8.05 -5.28 8.79
C THR A 162 8.37 -3.80 9.07
N GLN A 163 8.18 -3.43 10.33
CA GLN A 163 8.73 -2.19 10.87
C GLN A 163 10.22 -2.44 11.10
N ASN A 164 11.02 -2.29 10.05
CA ASN A 164 12.46 -2.15 10.24
C ASN A 164 12.69 -0.78 10.90
N ASN A 165 12.68 -0.78 12.24
CA ASN A 165 13.16 0.29 13.10
C ASN A 165 14.53 0.78 12.63
#